data_AF-A0A257UM68-F1
#
_entry.id   AF-A0A257UM68-F1
#
_cell.length_a   1.000
_cell.length_b   1.000
_cell.length_c   1.000
_cell.angle_alpha   90.00
_cell.angle_beta   90.00
_cell.angle_gamma   90.00
#
_symmetry.space_group_name_H-M   'P 1'
#
loop_
_entity.id
_entity.type
_entity.pdbx_description
1 polymer ?
#
loop_
_entity_poly.entity_id
_entity_poly.type
_entity_poly.pdbx_seq_one_letter_code
_entity_poly.pdbx_strand_id
1 'polypeptide(L)'
;QAPLGEFGQERESFRKIKIFNYFMNDFGDQLAPLAVRPPDVRPKGPADFLVPRFSVRTNGTEGFVFWNNYVRYYPLPAWTNVQVTVRLPNEVLQIPREPITVPSGAYFIWPFNFDLSGIKLNYSTAQLFTKLTSNGITTYFFVAIPGIAPQFGFDGKTVESIESGGGQTAHDDGNEYVTVSKPGLNAAISLRTKTGAEVKIVVLSQDEAESAWKVNMDGSEHLLFTKQQYFADKTRIYLQSIGDNKFEFQLLPQTSLKLTGSHAIQSKALPDGITGYDATVPARDIRLTYTRIQDAGKVPPVKMGPWIAWRNTAVAEAPGDSAFADAAKWMVTVPDEFPSDLSELFLEAKYYG
;
A
#
# COMPACT_ATOMS: atom_id res chain seq x y z
N GLN A 1 -13.40 -5.61 9.34
CA GLN A 1 -13.59 -6.95 8.74
C GLN A 1 -12.21 -7.51 8.36
N ALA A 2 -12.07 -8.82 8.17
CA ALA A 2 -10.79 -9.44 7.79
C ALA A 2 -10.32 -8.97 6.39
N PRO A 3 -9.00 -8.93 6.12
CA PRO A 3 -8.47 -8.55 4.81
C PRO A 3 -8.95 -9.40 3.63
N LEU A 4 -9.22 -10.68 3.87
CA LEU A 4 -9.83 -11.59 2.91
C LEU A 4 -11.28 -11.89 3.33
N GLY A 5 -12.15 -12.02 2.34
CA GLY A 5 -13.52 -12.51 2.50
C GLY A 5 -13.56 -14.01 2.81
N GLU A 6 -14.72 -14.50 3.24
CA GLU A 6 -14.94 -15.92 3.52
C GLU A 6 -14.72 -16.81 2.29
N PHE A 7 -14.99 -16.27 1.10
CA PHE A 7 -14.79 -16.94 -0.18
C PHE A 7 -13.47 -16.51 -0.85
N GLY A 8 -12.50 -16.03 -0.07
CA GLY A 8 -11.19 -15.63 -0.59
C GLY A 8 -11.16 -14.28 -1.30
N GLN A 9 -12.26 -13.52 -1.32
CA GLN A 9 -12.27 -12.24 -2.01
C GLN A 9 -11.30 -11.26 -1.37
N GLU A 10 -10.53 -10.60 -2.22
CA GLU A 10 -9.63 -9.55 -1.78
C GLU A 10 -10.40 -8.28 -1.37
N ARG A 11 -10.17 -7.77 -0.15
CA ARG A 11 -10.68 -6.47 0.30
C ARG A 11 -9.60 -5.40 0.27
N GLU A 12 -10.02 -4.14 0.19
CA GLU A 12 -9.13 -2.96 0.21
C GLU A 12 -8.11 -2.99 1.36
N SER A 13 -8.53 -3.44 2.55
CA SER A 13 -7.64 -3.55 3.71
C SER A 13 -6.46 -4.51 3.49
N PHE A 14 -6.62 -5.55 2.65
CA PHE A 14 -5.51 -6.45 2.30
C PHE A 14 -4.45 -5.72 1.48
N ARG A 15 -4.86 -4.96 0.46
CA ARG A 15 -3.95 -4.15 -0.37
C ARG A 15 -3.14 -3.18 0.47
N LYS A 16 -3.79 -2.49 1.42
CA LYS A 16 -3.11 -1.54 2.33
C LYS A 16 -2.15 -2.21 3.29
N ILE A 17 -2.55 -3.31 3.95
CA ILE A 17 -1.70 -4.01 4.93
C ILE A 17 -0.49 -4.68 4.25
N LYS A 18 -0.68 -5.21 3.05
CA LYS A 18 0.39 -5.83 2.25
C LYS A 18 1.59 -4.92 2.04
N ILE A 19 1.38 -3.61 1.89
CA ILE A 19 2.46 -2.63 1.74
C ILE A 19 3.44 -2.72 2.93
N PHE A 20 2.91 -2.78 4.14
CA PHE A 20 3.73 -2.92 5.35
C PHE A 20 4.32 -4.33 5.49
N ASN A 21 3.62 -5.37 5.04
CA ASN A 21 4.16 -6.74 5.06
C ASN A 21 5.38 -6.88 4.15
N TYR A 22 5.37 -6.29 2.95
CA TYR A 22 6.54 -6.31 2.06
C TYR A 22 7.71 -5.51 2.64
N PHE A 23 7.42 -4.34 3.24
CA PHE A 23 8.44 -3.57 3.95
C PHE A 23 9.06 -4.39 5.09
N MET A 24 8.24 -5.04 5.91
CA MET A 24 8.71 -5.88 7.02
C MET A 24 9.49 -7.10 6.53
N ASN A 25 9.12 -7.71 5.40
CA ASN A 25 9.86 -8.85 4.85
C ASN A 25 11.25 -8.44 4.32
N ASP A 26 11.35 -7.31 3.61
CA ASP A 26 12.62 -6.92 2.99
C ASP A 26 13.56 -6.14 3.93
N PHE A 27 13.01 -5.48 4.95
CA PHE A 27 13.74 -4.54 5.83
C PHE A 27 13.50 -4.79 7.33
N GLY A 28 12.78 -5.86 7.69
CA GLY A 28 12.48 -6.21 9.07
C GLY A 28 13.72 -6.46 9.91
N ASP A 29 14.77 -7.07 9.34
CA ASP A 29 16.03 -7.33 10.04
C ASP A 29 16.78 -6.04 10.40
N GLN A 30 16.61 -4.98 9.60
CA GLN A 30 17.16 -3.65 9.91
C GLN A 30 16.31 -2.92 10.94
N LEU A 31 14.98 -3.05 10.86
CA LEU A 31 14.05 -2.36 11.77
C LEU A 31 14.00 -2.99 13.17
N ALA A 32 13.97 -4.32 13.26
CA ALA A 32 13.79 -5.07 14.49
C ALA A 32 14.74 -4.65 15.64
N PRO A 33 16.06 -4.49 15.43
CA PRO A 33 17.00 -4.14 16.50
C PRO A 33 16.90 -2.68 16.96
N LEU A 34 16.20 -1.81 16.24
CA LEU A 34 16.17 -0.38 16.52
C LEU A 34 15.33 -0.05 17.76
N ALA A 35 15.87 0.79 18.65
CA ALA A 35 15.20 1.23 19.86
C ALA A 35 14.25 2.40 19.58
N VAL A 36 13.08 2.42 20.24
CA VAL A 36 12.11 3.52 20.15
C VAL A 36 12.63 4.75 20.90
N ARG A 37 12.56 5.91 20.26
CA ARG A 37 12.86 7.24 20.79
C ARG A 37 11.61 8.12 20.59
N PRO A 38 10.83 8.40 21.64
CA PRO A 38 9.67 9.28 21.53
C PRO A 38 10.10 10.75 21.39
N PRO A 39 9.24 11.63 20.85
CA PRO A 39 9.46 13.07 20.93
C PRO A 39 9.32 13.57 22.37
N ASP A 40 9.91 14.75 22.64
CA ASP A 40 9.86 15.40 23.96
C ASP A 40 8.42 15.68 24.42
N VAL A 41 7.59 16.14 23.49
CA VAL A 41 6.17 16.43 23.73
C VAL A 41 5.33 15.28 23.17
N ARG A 42 4.46 14.73 24.02
CA ARG A 42 3.55 13.63 23.67
C ARG A 42 2.10 14.05 23.89
N PRO A 43 1.16 13.52 23.09
CA PRO A 43 -0.26 13.80 23.31
C PRO A 43 -0.69 13.29 24.69
N LYS A 44 -1.53 14.07 25.38
CA LYS A 44 -2.11 13.68 26.68
C LYS A 44 -3.16 12.57 26.55
N GLY A 45 -3.68 12.34 25.34
CA GLY A 45 -4.65 11.30 25.04
C GLY A 45 -5.16 11.33 23.59
N PRO A 46 -6.15 10.49 23.24
CA PRO A 46 -6.72 10.42 21.89
C PRO A 46 -7.32 11.75 21.40
N ALA A 47 -7.90 12.55 22.30
CA ALA A 47 -8.52 13.84 21.99
C ALA A 47 -7.53 15.03 22.01
N ASP A 48 -6.22 14.78 22.14
CA ASP A 48 -5.22 15.84 22.06
C ASP A 48 -4.91 16.15 20.58
N PHE A 49 -5.36 17.30 20.11
CA PHE A 49 -5.19 17.78 18.74
C PHE A 49 -4.08 18.82 18.60
N LEU A 50 -3.32 19.09 19.68
CA LEU A 50 -2.30 20.13 19.72
C LEU A 50 -0.88 19.59 19.53
N VAL A 51 -0.72 18.26 19.58
CA VAL A 51 0.58 17.59 19.48
C VAL A 51 0.57 16.58 18.34
N PRO A 52 1.52 16.67 17.39
CA PRO A 52 1.72 15.64 16.37
C PRO A 52 2.06 14.27 16.98
N ARG A 53 1.65 13.21 16.31
CA ARG A 53 1.89 11.83 16.75
C ARG A 53 2.94 11.17 15.87
N PHE A 54 4.17 11.14 16.36
CA PHE A 54 5.27 10.47 15.70
C PHE A 54 6.28 9.91 16.71
N SER A 55 7.19 9.07 16.23
CA SER A 55 8.34 8.58 17.01
C SER A 55 9.48 8.21 16.06
N VAL A 56 10.68 8.05 16.60
CA VAL A 56 11.84 7.54 15.86
C VAL A 56 12.17 6.14 16.37
N ARG A 57 12.55 5.22 15.49
CA ARG A 57 13.31 4.02 15.89
C ARG A 57 14.71 4.12 15.33
N THR A 58 15.73 3.96 16.18
CA THR A 58 17.13 4.11 15.77
C THR A 58 18.09 3.30 16.65
N ASN A 59 19.25 2.95 16.08
CA ASN A 59 20.43 2.43 16.77
C ASN A 59 21.44 3.55 17.12
N GLY A 60 21.13 4.80 16.82
CA GLY A 60 22.01 5.95 17.00
C GLY A 60 22.75 6.38 15.72
N THR A 61 22.71 5.59 14.65
CA THR A 61 23.34 5.94 13.36
C THR A 61 22.33 5.99 12.22
N GLU A 62 21.33 5.13 12.22
CA GLU A 62 20.30 5.05 11.19
C GLU A 62 18.93 4.74 11.79
N GLY A 63 17.89 4.80 10.96
CA GLY A 63 16.60 4.29 11.37
C GLY A 63 15.41 4.82 10.60
N PHE A 64 14.29 4.93 11.29
CA PHE A 64 13.02 5.29 10.68
C PHE A 64 12.23 6.28 11.54
N VAL A 65 11.63 7.28 10.90
CA VAL A 65 10.59 8.14 11.47
C VAL A 65 9.24 7.47 11.22
N PHE A 66 8.49 7.23 12.29
CA PHE A 66 7.13 6.72 12.26
C PHE A 66 6.16 7.86 12.53
N TRP A 67 5.31 8.18 11.56
CA TRP A 67 4.27 9.18 11.72
C TRP A 67 2.88 8.54 11.65
N ASN A 68 1.98 8.96 12.54
CA ASN A 68 0.60 8.51 12.52
C ASN A 68 -0.37 9.67 12.82
N ASN A 69 -0.91 10.28 11.78
CA ASN A 69 -1.91 11.33 11.88
C ASN A 69 -3.36 10.79 11.84
N TYR A 70 -3.59 9.59 12.38
CA TYR A 70 -4.92 8.98 12.46
C TYR A 70 -5.21 8.47 13.87
N VAL A 71 -6.37 8.86 14.40
CA VAL A 71 -6.95 8.32 15.62
C VAL A 71 -8.42 8.02 15.37
N ARG A 72 -8.84 6.78 15.64
CA ARG A 72 -10.22 6.35 15.42
C ARG A 72 -11.18 7.26 16.21
N TYR A 73 -12.17 7.84 15.51
CA TYR A 73 -13.16 8.80 16.05
C TYR A 73 -12.62 10.19 16.44
N TYR A 74 -11.33 10.46 16.28
CA TYR A 74 -10.71 11.76 16.57
C TYR A 74 -9.93 12.23 15.33
N PRO A 75 -10.60 12.82 14.32
CA PRO A 75 -9.93 13.35 13.14
C PRO A 75 -8.85 14.36 13.54
N LEU A 76 -7.61 14.12 13.14
CA LEU A 76 -6.49 15.00 13.46
C LEU A 76 -6.31 16.06 12.37
N PRO A 77 -5.84 17.28 12.71
CA PRO A 77 -5.64 18.32 11.71
C PRO A 77 -4.51 17.97 10.75
N ALA A 78 -4.47 18.67 9.61
CA ALA A 78 -3.23 18.78 8.85
C ALA A 78 -2.22 19.61 9.66
N TRP A 79 -0.95 19.21 9.63
CA TRP A 79 0.13 19.90 10.33
C TRP A 79 0.97 20.69 9.33
N THR A 80 0.98 22.01 9.45
CA THR A 80 1.79 22.89 8.59
C THR A 80 3.18 23.13 9.19
N ASN A 81 4.17 23.45 8.35
CA ASN A 81 5.54 23.76 8.77
C ASN A 81 6.19 22.63 9.59
N VAL A 82 5.92 21.38 9.21
CA VAL A 82 6.53 20.20 9.82
C VAL A 82 7.92 19.98 9.26
N GLN A 83 8.89 19.92 10.16
CA GLN A 83 10.24 19.43 9.90
C GLN A 83 10.70 18.65 11.14
N VAL A 84 11.10 17.39 10.94
CA VAL A 84 11.54 16.50 12.02
C VAL A 84 13.05 16.66 12.18
N THR A 85 13.48 17.11 13.35
CA THR A 85 14.89 17.12 13.73
C THR A 85 15.26 15.82 14.45
N VAL A 86 16.16 15.03 13.88
CA VAL A 86 16.72 13.83 14.50
C VAL A 86 18.14 14.11 14.97
N ARG A 87 18.36 14.14 16.28
CA ARG A 87 19.68 14.36 16.90
C ARG A 87 20.35 13.01 17.18
N LEU A 88 21.35 12.68 16.38
CA LEU A 88 22.20 11.50 16.55
C LEU A 88 23.51 11.91 17.26
N PRO A 89 24.32 10.96 17.77
CA PRO A 89 25.58 11.28 18.45
C PRO A 89 26.56 12.09 17.58
N ASN A 90 26.59 11.85 16.27
CA ASN A 90 27.58 12.42 15.35
C ASN A 90 26.98 13.43 14.36
N GLU A 91 25.65 13.55 14.27
CA GLU A 91 25.00 14.41 13.29
C GLU A 91 23.59 14.83 13.73
N VAL A 92 23.07 15.88 13.11
CA VAL A 92 21.69 16.33 13.27
C VAL A 92 21.03 16.36 11.89
N LEU A 93 20.00 15.56 11.70
CA LEU A 93 19.25 15.50 10.45
C LEU A 93 17.99 16.36 10.55
N GLN A 94 17.70 17.09 9.47
CA GLN A 94 16.42 17.78 9.28
C GLN A 94 15.65 17.06 8.16
N ILE A 95 14.45 16.56 8.47
CA ILE A 95 13.66 15.73 7.56
C ILE A 95 12.25 16.33 7.42
N PRO A 96 11.83 16.76 6.23
CA PRO A 96 12.64 16.99 5.02
C PRO A 96 13.58 18.21 5.15
N ARG A 97 14.34 18.51 4.08
CA ARG A 97 15.23 19.69 3.98
C ARG A 97 14.49 21.01 4.25
N GLU A 98 13.27 21.14 3.73
CA GLU A 98 12.41 22.30 3.95
C GLU A 98 11.14 21.88 4.70
N PRO A 99 10.54 22.76 5.53
CA PRO A 99 9.27 22.46 6.20
C PRO A 99 8.15 22.16 5.21
N ILE A 100 7.33 21.15 5.53
CA ILE A 100 6.21 20.71 4.68
C ILE A 100 4.88 20.74 5.44
N THR A 101 3.80 20.49 4.71
CA THR A 101 2.51 20.15 5.32
C THR A 101 2.33 18.64 5.36
N VAL A 102 1.97 18.09 6.52
CA VAL A 102 1.55 16.69 6.67
C VAL A 102 0.02 16.64 6.71
N PRO A 103 -0.64 16.01 5.72
CA PRO A 103 -2.10 15.98 5.66
C PRO A 103 -2.78 15.27 6.84
N SER A 104 -4.04 15.64 7.09
CA SER A 104 -4.93 14.88 7.99
C SER A 104 -5.01 13.43 7.56
N GLY A 105 -4.91 12.49 8.51
CA GLY A 105 -4.99 11.06 8.24
C GLY A 105 -3.72 10.43 7.65
N ALA A 106 -2.68 11.21 7.36
CA ALA A 106 -1.43 10.68 6.83
C ALA A 106 -0.71 9.78 7.86
N TYR A 107 -0.19 8.65 7.41
CA TYR A 107 0.66 7.75 8.18
C TYR A 107 1.76 7.23 7.27
N PHE A 108 2.97 7.10 7.79
CA PHE A 108 4.12 6.67 6.99
C PHE A 108 5.31 6.25 7.85
N ILE A 109 6.24 5.55 7.19
CA ILE A 109 7.54 5.17 7.72
C ILE A 109 8.61 5.75 6.79
N TRP A 110 9.35 6.75 7.27
CA TRP A 110 10.42 7.40 6.49
C TRP A 110 11.79 6.91 6.95
N PRO A 111 12.60 6.32 6.06
CA PRO A 111 13.96 5.94 6.40
C PRO A 111 14.86 7.17 6.49
N PHE A 112 15.87 7.11 7.35
CA PHE A 112 16.99 8.05 7.39
C PHE A 112 18.32 7.32 7.59
N ASN A 113 19.39 7.89 7.03
CA ASN A 113 20.72 7.27 6.94
C ASN A 113 20.68 5.81 6.46
N PHE A 114 19.81 5.51 5.49
CA PHE A 114 19.58 4.17 5.00
C PHE A 114 20.60 3.81 3.91
N ASP A 115 21.14 2.59 3.96
CA ASP A 115 22.07 2.10 2.93
C ASP A 115 21.33 1.53 1.71
N LEU A 116 21.40 2.24 0.58
CA LEU A 116 20.90 1.79 -0.72
C LEU A 116 22.01 1.08 -1.50
N SER A 117 22.44 -0.07 -1.01
CA SER A 117 23.50 -0.88 -1.65
C SER A 117 24.82 -0.11 -1.85
N GLY A 118 25.27 0.61 -0.83
CA GLY A 118 26.50 1.41 -0.81
C GLY A 118 26.30 2.91 -0.99
N ILE A 119 25.07 3.36 -1.29
CA ILE A 119 24.71 4.79 -1.32
C ILE A 119 23.98 5.15 -0.03
N LYS A 120 24.51 6.13 0.71
CA LYS A 120 23.85 6.63 1.92
C LYS A 120 22.70 7.55 1.54
N LEU A 121 21.47 7.09 1.78
CA LEU A 121 20.26 7.88 1.75
C LEU A 121 20.08 8.59 3.08
N ASN A 122 20.37 9.89 3.14
CA ASN A 122 20.20 10.71 4.34
C ASN A 122 18.74 10.68 4.83
N TYR A 123 17.76 10.81 3.92
CA TYR A 123 16.35 10.58 4.22
C TYR A 123 15.51 10.37 2.94
N SER A 124 14.29 9.87 3.11
CA SER A 124 13.22 9.95 2.10
C SER A 124 11.90 10.43 2.71
N THR A 125 11.14 11.26 2.00
CA THR A 125 9.73 11.57 2.32
C THR A 125 8.73 10.66 1.58
N ALA A 126 9.22 9.67 0.85
CA ALA A 126 8.43 8.54 0.37
C ALA A 126 8.59 7.37 1.35
N GLN A 127 7.54 6.54 1.49
CA GLN A 127 7.62 5.36 2.34
C GLN A 127 8.39 4.25 1.63
N LEU A 128 9.41 3.69 2.28
CA LEU A 128 10.11 2.51 1.79
C LEU A 128 9.13 1.32 1.71
N PHE A 129 9.12 0.61 0.58
CA PHE A 129 8.13 -0.43 0.31
C PHE A 129 8.76 -1.81 0.15
N THR A 130 9.59 -2.01 -0.87
CA THR A 130 10.17 -3.32 -1.18
C THR A 130 11.41 -3.13 -2.07
N LYS A 131 12.17 -4.19 -2.33
CA LYS A 131 13.27 -4.17 -3.30
C LYS A 131 13.28 -5.43 -4.17
N LEU A 132 13.86 -5.30 -5.35
CA LEU A 132 14.19 -6.41 -6.25
C LEU A 132 15.65 -6.31 -6.64
N THR A 133 16.31 -7.46 -6.82
CA THR A 133 17.64 -7.53 -7.43
C THR A 133 17.59 -8.39 -8.68
N SER A 134 17.96 -7.83 -9.82
CA SER A 134 17.99 -8.53 -11.10
C SER A 134 19.20 -8.08 -11.91
N ASN A 135 19.92 -9.04 -12.51
CA ASN A 135 21.14 -8.78 -13.31
C ASN A 135 22.18 -7.88 -12.60
N GLY A 136 22.33 -8.04 -11.28
CA GLY A 136 23.26 -7.25 -10.47
C GLY A 136 22.80 -5.83 -10.13
N ILE A 137 21.63 -5.40 -10.62
CA ILE A 137 21.04 -4.09 -10.32
C ILE A 137 19.99 -4.26 -9.21
N THR A 138 20.09 -3.46 -8.16
CA THR A 138 19.07 -3.41 -7.10
C THR A 138 18.12 -2.24 -7.37
N THR A 139 16.82 -2.53 -7.44
CA THR A 139 15.76 -1.53 -7.53
C THR A 139 15.04 -1.46 -6.20
N TYR A 140 15.05 -0.28 -5.57
CA TYR A 140 14.27 0.02 -4.38
C TYR A 140 12.96 0.69 -4.78
N PHE A 141 11.86 0.19 -4.23
CA PHE A 141 10.53 0.72 -4.45
C PHE A 141 10.11 1.51 -3.22
N PHE A 142 9.59 2.71 -3.47
CA PHE A 142 9.01 3.60 -2.48
C PHE A 142 7.56 3.94 -2.86
N VAL A 143 6.77 4.38 -1.89
CA VAL A 143 5.38 4.82 -2.08
C VAL A 143 5.28 6.30 -1.75
N ALA A 144 4.78 7.08 -2.71
CA ALA A 144 4.46 8.48 -2.52
C ALA A 144 3.31 8.62 -1.51
N ILE A 145 3.49 9.46 -0.50
CA ILE A 145 2.44 9.75 0.48
C ILE A 145 1.50 10.82 -0.11
N PRO A 146 0.18 10.57 -0.21
CA PRO A 146 -0.76 11.55 -0.75
C PRO A 146 -0.62 12.90 -0.04
N GLY A 147 -0.37 13.96 -0.82
CA GLY A 147 -0.22 15.34 -0.32
C GLY A 147 1.18 15.70 0.19
N ILE A 148 2.18 14.80 0.10
CA ILE A 148 3.59 15.10 0.40
C ILE A 148 4.43 14.81 -0.84
N ALA A 149 5.21 15.80 -1.30
CA ALA A 149 6.12 15.61 -2.42
C ALA A 149 7.22 14.59 -2.06
N PRO A 150 7.45 13.53 -2.87
CA PRO A 150 8.52 12.58 -2.62
C PRO A 150 9.88 13.26 -2.84
N GLN A 151 10.68 13.35 -1.79
CA GLN A 151 12.00 13.96 -1.78
C GLN A 151 13.00 12.98 -1.18
N PHE A 152 14.18 12.91 -1.79
CA PHE A 152 15.28 12.06 -1.39
C PHE A 152 16.52 12.92 -1.20
N GLY A 153 17.21 12.76 -0.08
CA GLY A 153 18.51 13.38 0.18
C GLY A 153 19.59 12.31 0.24
N PHE A 154 20.69 12.49 -0.49
CA PHE A 154 21.80 11.54 -0.58
C PHE A 154 23.10 12.19 -0.11
N ASP A 155 23.96 11.42 0.56
CA ASP A 155 25.33 11.83 0.82
C ASP A 155 26.15 11.77 -0.48
N GLY A 156 26.51 12.92 -1.03
CA GLY A 156 27.24 13.04 -2.29
C GLY A 156 28.62 12.36 -2.27
N LYS A 157 29.18 12.07 -1.10
CA LYS A 157 30.44 11.30 -0.98
C LYS A 157 30.27 9.85 -1.41
N THR A 158 29.07 9.30 -1.27
CA THR A 158 28.76 7.89 -1.59
C THR A 158 28.28 7.70 -3.04
N VAL A 159 27.93 8.80 -3.71
CA VAL A 159 27.31 8.79 -5.04
C VAL A 159 28.33 9.21 -6.10
N GLU A 160 28.41 8.43 -7.18
CA GLU A 160 29.18 8.81 -8.37
C GLU A 160 28.36 9.65 -9.33
N SER A 161 27.12 9.23 -9.62
CA SER A 161 26.21 9.97 -10.50
C SER A 161 24.76 9.74 -10.12
N ILE A 162 23.92 10.76 -10.36
CA ILE A 162 22.46 10.71 -10.21
C ILE A 162 21.83 11.14 -11.53
N GLU A 163 20.91 10.33 -12.02
CA GLU A 163 20.00 10.69 -13.11
C GLU A 163 18.58 10.74 -12.56
N SER A 164 17.89 11.87 -12.75
CA SER A 164 16.50 12.02 -12.34
C SER A 164 15.57 11.81 -13.54
N GLY A 165 14.56 10.94 -13.39
CA GLY A 165 13.53 10.66 -14.40
C GLY A 165 12.49 11.78 -14.54
N GLY A 166 12.92 13.05 -14.52
CA GLY A 166 12.04 14.23 -14.61
C GLY A 166 11.72 14.90 -13.27
N GLY A 167 12.44 14.58 -12.20
CA GLY A 167 12.37 15.28 -10.92
C GLY A 167 13.23 16.55 -10.89
N GLN A 168 13.02 17.38 -9.88
CA GLN A 168 13.86 18.54 -9.60
C GLN A 168 15.08 18.10 -8.78
N THR A 169 16.27 18.53 -9.19
CA THR A 169 17.51 18.28 -8.47
C THR A 169 18.01 19.54 -7.78
N ALA A 170 18.67 19.37 -6.64
CA ALA A 170 19.37 20.44 -5.94
C ALA A 170 20.60 19.86 -5.24
N HIS A 171 21.63 20.69 -5.08
CA HIS A 171 22.85 20.34 -4.36
C HIS A 171 23.05 21.33 -3.21
N ASP A 172 23.40 20.84 -2.02
CA ASP A 172 23.70 21.67 -0.85
C ASP A 172 24.56 20.92 0.17
N ASP A 173 25.58 21.60 0.70
CA ASP A 173 26.51 21.08 1.72
C ASP A 173 27.05 19.66 1.41
N GLY A 174 27.39 19.40 0.15
CA GLY A 174 27.89 18.10 -0.30
C GLY A 174 26.84 16.99 -0.39
N ASN A 175 25.55 17.32 -0.25
CA ASN A 175 24.43 16.42 -0.42
C ASN A 175 23.70 16.68 -1.74
N GLU A 176 23.19 15.61 -2.33
CA GLU A 176 22.34 15.65 -3.52
C GLU A 176 20.88 15.44 -3.13
N TYR A 177 19.99 16.23 -3.69
CA TYR A 177 18.55 16.14 -3.45
C TYR A 177 17.80 15.91 -4.74
N VAL A 178 16.83 15.01 -4.70
CA VAL A 178 15.91 14.76 -5.82
C VAL A 178 14.48 14.82 -5.30
N THR A 179 13.67 15.71 -5.88
CA THR A 179 12.22 15.76 -5.65
C THR A 179 11.51 15.18 -6.87
N VAL A 180 10.81 14.07 -6.68
CA VAL A 180 10.13 13.33 -7.75
C VAL A 180 8.81 14.03 -8.09
N SER A 181 8.66 14.41 -9.36
CA SER A 181 7.50 15.16 -9.85
C SER A 181 6.28 14.26 -10.13
N LYS A 182 6.53 13.02 -10.58
CA LYS A 182 5.48 12.08 -10.96
C LYS A 182 5.81 10.66 -10.50
N PRO A 183 5.05 10.12 -9.53
CA PRO A 183 5.09 8.70 -9.21
C PRO A 183 4.65 7.84 -10.42
N GLY A 184 5.19 6.63 -10.50
CA GLY A 184 4.89 5.66 -11.55
C GLY A 184 5.79 4.43 -11.47
N LEU A 185 5.63 3.52 -12.43
CA LEU A 185 6.42 2.28 -12.51
C LEU A 185 7.83 2.49 -13.09
N ASN A 186 8.06 3.59 -13.80
CA ASN A 186 9.35 3.95 -14.37
C ASN A 186 10.36 4.33 -13.28
N ALA A 187 11.65 4.20 -13.58
CA ALA A 187 12.70 4.62 -12.66
C ALA A 187 12.63 6.14 -12.44
N ALA A 188 12.40 6.55 -11.19
CA ALA A 188 12.37 7.96 -10.80
C ALA A 188 13.78 8.51 -10.59
N ILE A 189 14.69 7.66 -10.11
CA ILE A 189 16.09 8.01 -9.85
C ILE A 189 16.96 6.80 -10.23
N SER A 190 17.97 7.02 -11.07
CA SER A 190 19.04 6.06 -11.33
C SER A 190 20.33 6.58 -10.70
N LEU A 191 20.99 5.73 -9.93
CA LEU A 191 22.17 6.07 -9.13
C LEU A 191 23.33 5.16 -9.52
N ARG A 192 24.53 5.71 -9.49
CA ARG A 192 25.77 4.92 -9.54
C ARG A 192 26.58 5.14 -8.28
N THR A 193 27.03 4.05 -7.68
CA THR A 193 27.95 4.06 -6.52
C THR A 193 29.37 4.42 -6.98
N LYS A 194 30.25 4.83 -6.04
CA LYS A 194 31.69 5.05 -6.33
C LYS A 194 32.43 3.80 -6.83
N THR A 195 31.90 2.61 -6.60
CA THR A 195 32.47 1.34 -7.12
C THR A 195 31.92 0.97 -8.50
N GLY A 196 31.01 1.78 -9.07
CA GLY A 196 30.41 1.56 -10.39
C GLY A 196 29.12 0.75 -10.39
N ALA A 197 28.68 0.19 -9.25
CA ALA A 197 27.41 -0.52 -9.15
C ALA A 197 26.22 0.42 -9.36
N GLU A 198 25.18 -0.07 -10.06
CA GLU A 198 23.96 0.67 -10.38
C GLU A 198 22.83 0.35 -9.39
N VAL A 199 22.11 1.38 -8.96
CA VAL A 199 20.96 1.30 -8.07
C VAL A 199 19.83 2.13 -8.64
N LYS A 200 18.61 1.59 -8.63
CA LYS A 200 17.42 2.31 -9.12
C LYS A 200 16.44 2.56 -7.98
N ILE A 201 15.72 3.67 -8.08
CA ILE A 201 14.60 3.99 -7.21
C ILE A 201 13.37 4.19 -8.09
N VAL A 202 12.31 3.44 -7.79
CA VAL A 202 10.97 3.61 -8.35
C VAL A 202 10.06 4.17 -7.25
N VAL A 203 9.32 5.23 -7.56
CA VAL A 203 8.36 5.83 -6.63
C VAL A 203 6.96 5.58 -7.15
N LEU A 204 6.26 4.65 -6.52
CA LEU A 204 4.89 4.28 -6.85
C LEU A 204 3.90 5.26 -6.21
N SER A 205 2.79 5.51 -6.88
CA SER A 205 1.60 6.05 -6.21
C SER A 205 1.01 5.02 -5.24
N GLN A 206 0.11 5.48 -4.36
CA GLN A 206 -0.63 4.59 -3.46
C GLN A 206 -1.41 3.50 -4.22
N ASP A 207 -2.09 3.86 -5.32
CA ASP A 207 -2.87 2.93 -6.14
C ASP A 207 -1.99 1.87 -6.82
N GLU A 208 -0.82 2.26 -7.32
CA GLU A 208 0.15 1.35 -7.93
C GLU A 208 0.75 0.39 -6.88
N ALA A 209 1.10 0.89 -5.69
CA ALA A 209 1.61 0.07 -4.59
C ALA A 209 0.55 -0.91 -4.06
N GLU A 210 -0.71 -0.48 -3.95
CA GLU A 210 -1.84 -1.32 -3.59
C GLU A 210 -2.09 -2.40 -4.66
N SER A 211 -1.76 -2.12 -5.92
CA SER A 211 -1.85 -3.05 -7.05
C SER A 211 -0.63 -3.96 -7.24
N ALA A 212 0.46 -3.76 -6.48
CA ALA A 212 1.73 -4.46 -6.64
C ALA A 212 1.80 -5.78 -5.86
N TRP A 213 2.36 -6.83 -6.46
CA TRP A 213 2.54 -8.16 -5.87
C TRP A 213 3.92 -8.70 -6.22
N LYS A 214 4.72 -9.07 -5.21
CA LYS A 214 5.93 -9.84 -5.45
C LYS A 214 5.56 -11.24 -5.92
N VAL A 215 6.14 -11.65 -7.03
CA VAL A 215 5.99 -12.97 -7.62
C VAL A 215 7.37 -13.51 -8.00
N ASN A 216 7.58 -14.81 -7.78
CA ASN A 216 8.78 -15.50 -8.22
C ASN A 216 8.44 -16.27 -9.50
N MET A 217 9.12 -15.95 -10.60
CA MET A 217 9.03 -16.70 -11.86
C MET A 217 10.42 -16.72 -12.49
N ASP A 218 10.68 -17.65 -13.40
CA ASP A 218 11.99 -17.80 -14.07
C ASP A 218 13.26 -17.86 -13.19
N GLY A 219 13.09 -18.14 -11.89
CA GLY A 219 14.16 -18.14 -10.91
C GLY A 219 14.51 -16.75 -10.37
N SER A 220 13.72 -15.72 -10.67
CA SER A 220 13.92 -14.35 -10.17
C SER A 220 12.63 -13.73 -9.61
N GLU A 221 12.80 -12.69 -8.78
CA GLU A 221 11.68 -11.92 -8.24
C GLU A 221 11.24 -10.82 -9.21
N HIS A 222 9.92 -10.68 -9.34
CA HIS A 222 9.27 -9.61 -10.10
C HIS A 222 8.18 -8.95 -9.25
N LEU A 223 7.83 -7.71 -9.59
CA LEU A 223 6.60 -7.08 -9.19
C LEU A 223 5.57 -7.17 -10.31
N LEU A 224 4.43 -7.76 -9.98
CA LEU A 224 3.23 -7.80 -10.80
C LEU A 224 2.27 -6.70 -10.34
N PHE A 225 1.80 -5.86 -11.25
CA PHE A 225 0.84 -4.78 -10.97
C PHE A 225 -0.50 -5.11 -11.61
N THR A 226 -1.57 -5.22 -10.81
CA THR A 226 -2.93 -5.49 -11.30
C THR A 226 -4.02 -4.94 -10.37
N LYS A 227 -5.11 -4.46 -10.97
CA LYS A 227 -6.32 -4.03 -10.25
C LYS A 227 -7.29 -5.17 -9.99
N GLN A 228 -7.16 -6.27 -10.73
CA GLN A 228 -7.93 -7.49 -10.49
C GLN A 228 -7.48 -8.15 -9.17
N GLN A 229 -8.36 -8.97 -8.58
CA GLN A 229 -8.01 -9.75 -7.41
C GLN A 229 -6.90 -10.74 -7.79
N TYR A 230 -5.89 -10.85 -6.95
CA TYR A 230 -4.69 -11.63 -7.25
C TYR A 230 -4.43 -12.70 -6.21
N PHE A 231 -4.09 -13.90 -6.67
CA PHE A 231 -3.38 -14.89 -5.89
C PHE A 231 -2.50 -15.74 -6.81
N ALA A 232 -1.55 -16.46 -6.22
CA ALA A 232 -0.66 -17.34 -6.97
C ALA A 232 -0.38 -18.62 -6.19
N ASP A 233 -0.12 -19.70 -6.93
CA ASP A 233 0.54 -20.89 -6.42
C ASP A 233 1.99 -20.96 -6.97
N LYS A 234 2.68 -22.10 -6.81
CA LYS A 234 4.08 -22.27 -7.26
C LYS A 234 4.26 -22.21 -8.79
N THR A 235 3.19 -22.35 -9.55
CA THR A 235 3.21 -22.58 -11.00
C THR A 235 2.28 -21.64 -11.77
N ARG A 236 1.29 -21.02 -11.10
CA ARG A 236 0.22 -20.26 -11.73
C ARG A 236 -0.06 -18.96 -10.99
N ILE A 237 -0.38 -17.95 -11.78
CA ILE A 237 -0.98 -16.68 -11.34
C ILE A 237 -2.47 -16.76 -11.66
N TYR A 238 -3.29 -16.33 -10.71
CA TYR A 238 -4.73 -16.25 -10.85
C TYR A 238 -5.15 -14.79 -10.71
N LEU A 239 -5.90 -14.32 -11.71
CA LEU A 239 -6.57 -13.03 -11.67
C LEU A 239 -8.08 -13.29 -11.66
N GLN A 240 -8.79 -12.65 -10.73
CA GLN A 240 -10.25 -12.71 -10.65
C GLN A 240 -10.83 -11.30 -10.69
N SER A 241 -11.99 -11.18 -11.30
CA SER A 241 -12.72 -9.92 -11.40
C SER A 241 -14.21 -10.17 -11.28
N ILE A 242 -14.93 -9.22 -10.68
CA ILE A 242 -16.39 -9.24 -10.56
C ILE A 242 -16.93 -8.17 -11.50
N GLY A 243 -17.72 -8.59 -12.50
CA GLY A 243 -18.41 -7.67 -13.42
C GLY A 243 -17.52 -7.05 -14.51
N ASP A 244 -16.23 -7.39 -14.57
CA ASP A 244 -15.33 -6.98 -15.65
C ASP A 244 -14.66 -8.22 -16.27
N ASN A 245 -14.83 -8.37 -17.58
CA ASN A 245 -14.29 -9.48 -18.35
C ASN A 245 -12.92 -9.17 -18.98
N LYS A 246 -12.36 -7.98 -18.70
CA LYS A 246 -11.01 -7.58 -19.10
C LYS A 246 -10.06 -7.73 -17.94
N PHE A 247 -8.89 -8.26 -18.25
CA PHE A 247 -7.83 -8.54 -17.31
C PHE A 247 -6.55 -7.88 -17.80
N GLU A 248 -5.89 -7.17 -16.89
CA GLU A 248 -4.65 -6.45 -17.20
C GLU A 248 -3.67 -6.64 -16.06
N PHE A 249 -2.40 -6.88 -16.40
CA PHE A 249 -1.32 -6.79 -15.44
C PHE A 249 -0.02 -6.33 -16.10
N GLN A 250 0.88 -5.78 -15.30
CA GLN A 250 2.22 -5.39 -15.74
C GLN A 250 3.26 -6.15 -14.92
N LEU A 251 4.41 -6.50 -15.51
CA LEU A 251 5.54 -7.13 -14.84
C LEU A 251 6.78 -6.24 -14.92
N LEU A 252 7.48 -6.11 -13.79
CA LEU A 252 8.76 -5.43 -13.67
C LEU A 252 9.70 -6.22 -12.73
N PRO A 253 10.93 -6.59 -13.14
CA PRO A 253 11.39 -6.57 -14.53
C PRO A 253 10.56 -7.52 -15.41
N GLN A 254 10.76 -7.47 -16.73
CA GLN A 254 10.18 -8.46 -17.64
C GLN A 254 10.66 -9.88 -17.31
N THR A 255 9.81 -10.88 -17.56
CA THR A 255 10.18 -12.29 -17.45
C THR A 255 10.74 -12.82 -18.76
N SER A 256 11.65 -13.79 -18.66
CA SER A 256 12.12 -14.60 -19.79
C SER A 256 11.11 -15.67 -20.25
N LEU A 257 10.09 -15.95 -19.42
CA LEU A 257 9.07 -16.94 -19.72
C LEU A 257 8.03 -16.41 -20.70
N LYS A 258 7.62 -17.27 -21.64
CA LYS A 258 6.41 -17.03 -22.41
C LYS A 258 5.20 -17.41 -21.56
N LEU A 259 4.50 -16.41 -21.04
CA LEU A 259 3.28 -16.62 -20.28
C LEU A 259 2.15 -17.13 -21.19
N THR A 260 1.37 -18.09 -20.68
CA THR A 260 0.14 -18.59 -21.29
C THR A 260 -1.00 -18.49 -20.27
N GLY A 261 -2.24 -18.42 -20.75
CA GLY A 261 -3.42 -18.28 -19.90
C GLY A 261 -4.54 -19.25 -20.28
N SER A 262 -5.61 -19.25 -19.48
CA SER A 262 -6.87 -19.93 -19.82
C SER A 262 -7.51 -19.37 -21.10
N HIS A 263 -7.14 -18.15 -21.47
CA HIS A 263 -7.54 -17.46 -22.70
C HIS A 263 -6.30 -16.84 -23.36
N ALA A 264 -6.46 -16.35 -24.58
CA ALA A 264 -5.39 -15.67 -25.29
C ALA A 264 -4.92 -14.44 -24.49
N ILE A 265 -3.60 -14.36 -24.25
CA ILE A 265 -2.94 -13.24 -23.59
C ILE A 265 -2.15 -12.48 -24.66
N GLN A 266 -2.33 -11.17 -24.73
CA GLN A 266 -1.47 -10.28 -25.51
C GLN A 266 -0.44 -9.64 -24.59
N SER A 267 0.73 -9.32 -25.13
CA SER A 267 1.81 -8.68 -24.38
C SER A 267 2.38 -7.51 -25.15
N LYS A 268 2.74 -6.45 -24.44
CA LYS A 268 3.35 -5.24 -25.00
C LYS A 268 4.53 -4.81 -24.14
N ALA A 269 5.69 -4.61 -24.76
CA ALA A 269 6.84 -4.01 -24.12
C ALA A 269 6.56 -2.52 -23.79
N LEU A 270 6.93 -2.13 -22.58
CA LEU A 270 6.81 -0.77 -22.04
C LEU A 270 8.20 -0.28 -21.61
N PRO A 271 8.37 1.02 -21.32
CA PRO A 271 9.65 1.57 -20.85
C PRO A 271 10.20 0.87 -19.60
N ASP A 272 11.49 1.07 -19.33
CA ASP A 272 12.18 0.61 -18.12
C ASP A 272 12.08 -0.90 -17.83
N GLY A 273 11.97 -1.71 -18.89
CA GLY A 273 11.92 -3.17 -18.78
C GLY A 273 10.59 -3.69 -18.23
N ILE A 274 9.52 -2.89 -18.33
CA ILE A 274 8.17 -3.28 -17.98
C ILE A 274 7.53 -4.03 -19.16
N THR A 275 6.77 -5.09 -18.89
CA THR A 275 5.90 -5.73 -19.89
C THR A 275 4.45 -5.66 -19.42
N GLY A 276 3.57 -5.10 -20.24
CA GLY A 276 2.12 -5.13 -20.02
C GLY A 276 1.50 -6.36 -20.67
N TYR A 277 0.48 -6.92 -20.03
CA TYR A 277 -0.29 -8.05 -20.50
C TYR A 277 -1.78 -7.74 -20.41
N ASP A 278 -2.52 -8.12 -21.45
CA ASP A 278 -3.97 -8.00 -21.49
C ASP A 278 -4.62 -9.31 -21.95
N ALA A 279 -5.80 -9.59 -21.39
CA ALA A 279 -6.64 -10.70 -21.77
C ALA A 279 -8.12 -10.29 -21.65
N THR A 280 -8.95 -10.83 -22.52
CA THR A 280 -10.42 -10.70 -22.43
C THR A 280 -11.02 -12.08 -22.40
N VAL A 281 -11.89 -12.32 -21.42
CA VAL A 281 -12.67 -13.57 -21.32
C VAL A 281 -14.11 -13.32 -21.79
N PRO A 282 -14.89 -14.36 -22.15
CA PRO A 282 -16.30 -14.20 -22.47
C PRO A 282 -17.06 -13.54 -21.31
N ALA A 283 -17.79 -12.46 -21.59
CA ALA A 283 -18.69 -11.86 -20.61
C ALA A 283 -19.84 -12.83 -20.31
N ARG A 284 -20.17 -13.00 -19.03
CA ARG A 284 -21.27 -13.84 -18.56
C ARG A 284 -22.37 -12.96 -17.99
N ASP A 285 -23.46 -12.79 -18.74
CA ASP A 285 -24.68 -12.14 -18.26
C ASP A 285 -25.61 -13.21 -17.68
N ILE A 286 -25.64 -13.31 -16.36
CA ILE A 286 -26.50 -14.24 -15.63
C ILE A 286 -27.70 -13.46 -15.13
N ARG A 287 -28.82 -13.61 -15.81
CA ARG A 287 -30.07 -12.94 -15.44
C ARG A 287 -30.64 -13.57 -14.18
N LEU A 288 -30.67 -12.77 -13.12
CA LEU A 288 -31.36 -13.08 -11.88
C LEU A 288 -32.74 -12.43 -11.91
N THR A 289 -33.76 -13.16 -11.45
CA THR A 289 -35.06 -12.56 -11.16
C THR A 289 -35.24 -12.52 -9.66
N TYR A 290 -35.84 -11.45 -9.16
CA TYR A 290 -36.15 -11.33 -7.75
C TYR A 290 -37.56 -10.81 -7.57
N THR A 291 -38.25 -11.33 -6.57
CA THR A 291 -39.60 -10.90 -6.20
C THR A 291 -39.62 -10.60 -4.72
N ARG A 292 -40.16 -9.43 -4.35
CA ARG A 292 -40.41 -9.11 -2.95
C ARG A 292 -41.60 -9.94 -2.47
N ILE A 293 -41.35 -10.82 -1.50
CA ILE A 293 -42.36 -11.72 -0.93
C ILE A 293 -42.87 -11.26 0.44
N GLN A 294 -42.19 -10.29 1.06
CA GLN A 294 -42.64 -9.63 2.27
C GLN A 294 -42.18 -8.17 2.25
N ASP A 295 -43.10 -7.24 2.54
CA ASP A 295 -42.77 -5.82 2.75
C ASP A 295 -42.03 -5.64 4.09
N ALA A 296 -41.23 -4.57 4.20
CA ALA A 296 -40.59 -4.24 5.46
C ALA A 296 -41.66 -3.78 6.46
N GLY A 297 -41.72 -4.46 7.61
CA GLY A 297 -42.50 -4.03 8.76
C GLY A 297 -41.71 -3.08 9.66
N LYS A 298 -42.16 -2.96 10.90
CA LYS A 298 -41.54 -2.05 11.88
C LYS A 298 -40.27 -2.66 12.46
N VAL A 299 -39.15 -1.96 12.34
CA VAL A 299 -37.89 -2.40 12.97
C VAL A 299 -38.06 -2.35 14.50
N PRO A 300 -37.83 -3.46 15.22
CA PRO A 300 -37.88 -3.45 16.67
C PRO A 300 -36.76 -2.57 17.24
N PRO A 301 -36.95 -1.97 18.43
CA PRO A 301 -35.92 -1.14 19.05
C PRO A 301 -34.64 -1.96 19.29
N VAL A 302 -33.49 -1.33 19.05
CA VAL A 302 -32.17 -1.93 19.31
C VAL A 302 -32.06 -2.29 20.78
N LYS A 303 -31.80 -3.57 21.06
CA LYS A 303 -31.53 -4.03 22.43
C LYS A 303 -30.16 -3.55 22.85
N MET A 304 -30.08 -3.05 24.07
CA MET A 304 -28.82 -2.61 24.66
C MET A 304 -28.36 -3.68 25.65
N GLY A 305 -27.07 -4.03 25.57
CA GLY A 305 -26.47 -5.05 26.39
C GLY A 305 -26.37 -4.66 27.86
N PRO A 306 -26.06 -5.63 28.73
CA PRO A 306 -25.98 -5.39 30.16
C PRO A 306 -24.95 -4.31 30.47
N TRP A 307 -25.24 -3.53 31.51
CA TRP A 307 -24.29 -2.57 32.02
C TRP A 307 -23.06 -3.29 32.59
N ILE A 308 -21.87 -2.78 32.29
CA ILE A 308 -20.61 -3.32 32.79
C ILE A 308 -19.83 -2.16 33.43
N ALA A 309 -19.35 -2.35 34.66
CA ALA A 309 -18.84 -1.28 35.52
C ALA A 309 -17.68 -0.44 34.95
N TRP A 310 -16.89 -0.99 34.01
CA TRP A 310 -15.80 -0.28 33.34
C TRP A 310 -16.23 0.51 32.10
N ARG A 311 -17.54 0.54 31.78
CA ARG A 311 -18.07 1.18 30.57
C ARG A 311 -19.20 2.15 30.89
N ASN A 312 -19.07 3.39 30.43
CA ASN A 312 -20.04 4.46 30.69
C ASN A 312 -21.31 4.40 29.82
N THR A 313 -21.35 3.55 28.79
CA THR A 313 -22.49 3.40 27.88
C THR A 313 -22.76 1.93 27.58
N ALA A 314 -24.04 1.55 27.58
CA ALA A 314 -24.47 0.25 27.08
C ALA A 314 -24.17 0.14 25.57
N VAL A 315 -24.01 -1.09 25.07
CA VAL A 315 -23.71 -1.36 23.66
C VAL A 315 -24.93 -1.96 23.01
N ALA A 316 -25.21 -1.60 21.76
CA ALA A 316 -26.16 -2.35 20.96
C ALA A 316 -25.80 -3.84 20.93
N GLU A 317 -26.74 -4.71 21.29
CA GLU A 317 -26.63 -6.15 21.09
C GLU A 317 -26.86 -6.49 19.62
N ALA A 318 -26.21 -7.54 19.14
CA ALA A 318 -26.54 -8.11 17.85
C ALA A 318 -28.01 -8.58 17.87
N PRO A 319 -28.82 -8.24 16.84
CA PRO A 319 -30.20 -8.69 16.77
C PRO A 319 -30.24 -10.23 16.67
N GLY A 320 -31.08 -10.87 17.49
CA GLY A 320 -31.39 -12.29 17.32
C GLY A 320 -32.47 -12.53 16.25
N ASP A 321 -32.70 -13.78 15.87
CA ASP A 321 -33.58 -14.17 14.74
C ASP A 321 -34.96 -13.52 14.75
N SER A 322 -35.58 -13.40 15.93
CA SER A 322 -36.90 -12.75 16.09
C SER A 322 -36.95 -11.30 15.61
N ALA A 323 -35.82 -10.57 15.62
CA ALA A 323 -35.76 -9.20 15.13
C ALA A 323 -35.91 -9.09 13.60
N PHE A 324 -35.75 -10.21 12.89
CA PHE A 324 -35.91 -10.30 11.44
C PHE A 324 -37.29 -10.81 11.01
N ALA A 325 -38.22 -11.07 11.95
CA ALA A 325 -39.57 -11.55 11.62
C ALA A 325 -40.32 -10.62 10.65
N ASP A 326 -40.19 -9.31 10.90
CA ASP A 326 -40.80 -8.23 10.11
C ASP A 326 -39.87 -7.66 9.04
N ALA A 327 -38.67 -8.23 8.83
CA ALA A 327 -37.78 -7.77 7.78
C ALA A 327 -38.42 -7.99 6.40
N ALA A 328 -38.15 -7.08 5.46
CA ALA A 328 -38.51 -7.33 4.07
C ALA A 328 -37.79 -8.59 3.57
N LYS A 329 -38.50 -9.38 2.76
CA LYS A 329 -37.98 -10.63 2.20
C LYS A 329 -38.08 -10.59 0.70
N TRP A 330 -37.02 -11.06 0.05
CA TRP A 330 -36.95 -11.22 -1.39
C TRP A 330 -36.63 -12.68 -1.69
N MET A 331 -37.38 -13.25 -2.63
CA MET A 331 -37.02 -14.51 -3.28
C MET A 331 -36.17 -14.17 -4.49
N VAL A 332 -34.95 -14.69 -4.54
CA VAL A 332 -34.05 -14.56 -5.69
C VAL A 332 -34.04 -15.91 -6.42
N THR A 333 -34.43 -15.91 -7.68
CA THR A 333 -34.38 -17.10 -8.54
C THR A 333 -33.18 -16.99 -9.46
N VAL A 334 -32.33 -18.01 -9.39
CA VAL A 334 -31.15 -18.17 -10.25
C VAL A 334 -31.42 -19.20 -11.35
N PRO A 335 -30.71 -19.19 -12.48
CA PRO A 335 -30.84 -20.23 -13.50
C PRO A 335 -30.49 -21.62 -12.95
N ASP A 336 -31.16 -22.66 -13.47
CA ASP A 336 -30.91 -24.05 -13.09
C ASP A 336 -29.57 -24.58 -13.60
N GLU A 337 -29.04 -23.98 -14.68
CA GLU A 337 -27.75 -24.34 -15.28
C GLU A 337 -26.82 -23.13 -15.34
N PHE A 338 -25.56 -23.34 -14.95
CA PHE A 338 -24.48 -22.36 -15.06
C PHE A 338 -23.44 -22.80 -16.09
N PRO A 339 -22.78 -21.85 -16.77
CA PRO A 339 -21.64 -22.15 -17.63
C PRO A 339 -20.55 -22.89 -16.84
N SER A 340 -19.95 -23.93 -17.44
CA SER A 340 -18.92 -24.74 -16.79
C SER A 340 -17.61 -23.99 -16.50
N ASP A 341 -17.42 -22.80 -17.09
CA ASP A 341 -16.28 -21.91 -16.87
C ASP A 341 -16.56 -20.79 -15.86
N LEU A 342 -17.75 -20.78 -15.23
CA LEU A 342 -18.08 -19.88 -14.13
C LEU A 342 -17.65 -20.51 -12.80
N SER A 343 -16.61 -19.94 -12.16
CA SER A 343 -16.15 -20.43 -10.85
C SER A 343 -17.10 -20.06 -9.71
N GLU A 344 -17.53 -18.79 -9.66
CA GLU A 344 -18.32 -18.23 -8.57
C GLU A 344 -19.34 -17.21 -9.11
N LEU A 345 -20.49 -17.12 -8.44
CA LEU A 345 -21.53 -16.13 -8.69
C LEU A 345 -21.79 -15.34 -7.41
N PHE A 346 -21.52 -14.04 -7.43
CA PHE A 346 -21.74 -13.16 -6.28
C PHE A 346 -23.03 -12.37 -6.42
N LEU A 347 -23.87 -12.43 -5.37
CA LEU A 347 -25.02 -11.54 -5.22
C LEU A 347 -24.60 -10.28 -4.46
N GLU A 348 -24.59 -9.14 -5.15
CA GLU A 348 -24.39 -7.84 -4.51
C GLU A 348 -25.75 -7.25 -4.08
N ALA A 349 -26.01 -7.21 -2.77
CA ALA A 349 -27.19 -6.55 -2.21
C ALA A 349 -26.83 -5.16 -1.67
N LYS A 350 -27.15 -4.11 -2.44
CA LYS A 350 -27.01 -2.72 -1.99
C LYS A 350 -28.21 -2.36 -1.12
N TYR A 351 -27.98 -2.14 0.16
CA TYR A 351 -29.00 -1.66 1.09
C TYR A 351 -28.59 -0.31 1.68
N TYR A 352 -29.59 0.52 1.94
CA TYR A 352 -29.45 1.72 2.76
C TYR A 352 -30.08 1.40 4.11
N GLY A 353 -29.24 1.36 5.15
CA GLY A 353 -29.65 1.09 6.53
C GLY A 353 -29.92 2.37 7.32
#